data_AF-A0AAV3KDD8-F1
#
_entry.id   AF-A0AAV3KDD8-F1
#
_cell.length_a   1.000
_cell.length_b   1.000
_cell.length_c   1.000
_cell.angle_alpha   90.00
_cell.angle_beta   90.00
_cell.angle_gamma   90.00
#
_symmetry.space_group_name_H-M   'P 1'
#
loop_
_entity.id
_entity.type
_entity.pdbx_description
1 polymer ?
#
loop_
_entity_poly.entity_id
_entity_poly.type
_entity_poly.pdbx_seq_one_letter_code
_entity_poly.pdbx_strand_id
1 'polypeptide(L)'
;MTNKNRILIISVVALSACSTAPRNEPSDNAFRHVARAANECTTDLLAQVRYLDGKYRVMTRYYIKSQAIDTDGGGKVIDTQVREIPAISADALDKGETGSAWRDCMMRKNALAPEIVMSQS
;
A
#
# COMPACT_ATOMS: atom_id res chain seq x y z
N MET A 1 -18.83 23.20 -66.34
CA MET A 1 -17.82 22.65 -65.41
C MET A 1 -18.52 21.84 -64.33
N THR A 2 -17.86 20.76 -63.92
CA THR A 2 -18.37 19.49 -63.38
C THR A 2 -19.02 19.57 -61.98
N ASN A 3 -20.13 18.84 -61.81
CA ASN A 3 -20.75 18.49 -60.52
C ASN A 3 -19.75 17.83 -59.56
N LYS A 4 -19.82 18.13 -58.27
CA LYS A 4 -19.11 17.34 -57.26
C LYS A 4 -19.89 17.26 -55.94
N ASN A 5 -20.75 16.25 -55.86
CA ASN A 5 -21.31 15.73 -54.61
C ASN A 5 -20.17 15.39 -53.64
N ARG A 6 -20.17 15.99 -52.45
CA ARG A 6 -19.27 15.63 -51.35
C ARG A 6 -20.00 14.67 -50.41
N ILE A 7 -19.68 13.39 -50.52
CA ILE A 7 -20.10 12.35 -49.57
C ILE A 7 -19.15 12.44 -48.37
N LEU A 8 -19.68 12.79 -47.19
CA LEU A 8 -18.95 12.76 -45.91
C LEU A 8 -19.02 11.35 -45.34
N ILE A 9 -17.91 10.61 -45.43
CA ILE A 9 -17.74 9.32 -44.75
C ILE A 9 -17.33 9.61 -43.31
N ILE A 10 -18.27 9.46 -42.37
CA ILE A 10 -17.99 9.51 -40.93
C ILE A 10 -17.55 8.10 -40.52
N SER A 11 -16.24 7.86 -40.54
CA SER A 11 -15.65 6.64 -40.00
C SER A 11 -15.62 6.73 -38.47
N VAL A 12 -16.57 6.07 -37.81
CA VAL A 12 -16.57 5.89 -36.35
C VAL A 12 -15.55 4.80 -36.02
N VAL A 13 -14.34 5.19 -35.64
CA VAL A 13 -13.37 4.29 -35.02
C VAL A 13 -13.91 3.96 -33.64
N ALA A 14 -14.57 2.81 -33.51
CA ALA A 14 -14.90 2.23 -32.22
C ALA A 14 -13.58 1.85 -31.53
N LEU A 15 -13.06 2.73 -30.69
CA LEU A 15 -12.01 2.40 -29.74
C LEU A 15 -12.60 1.34 -28.81
N SER A 16 -12.26 0.08 -29.06
CA SER A 16 -12.45 -1.00 -28.10
C SER A 16 -11.63 -0.63 -26.87
N ALA A 17 -12.26 0.03 -25.90
CA ALA A 17 -11.69 0.17 -24.58
C ALA A 17 -11.53 -1.25 -24.04
N CYS A 18 -10.30 -1.74 -23.99
CA CYS A 18 -9.96 -2.88 -23.15
C CYS A 18 -10.34 -2.49 -21.72
N SER A 19 -11.55 -2.85 -21.29
CA SER A 19 -11.88 -2.80 -19.88
C SER A 19 -11.02 -3.87 -19.24
N THR A 20 -9.93 -3.44 -18.61
CA THR A 20 -9.30 -4.27 -17.60
C THR A 20 -10.35 -4.45 -16.52
N ALA A 21 -11.03 -5.60 -16.51
CA ALA A 21 -11.89 -5.97 -15.40
C ALA A 21 -11.12 -5.71 -14.11
N PRO A 22 -11.70 -5.04 -13.11
CA PRO A 22 -11.04 -4.89 -11.82
C PRO A 22 -10.62 -6.29 -11.39
N ARG A 23 -9.32 -6.53 -11.22
CA ARG A 23 -8.88 -7.71 -10.48
C ARG A 23 -9.58 -7.58 -9.14
N ASN A 24 -10.51 -8.50 -8.88
CA ASN A 24 -11.10 -8.66 -7.56
C ASN A 24 -9.95 -9.09 -6.63
N GLU A 25 -9.14 -8.12 -6.20
CA GLU A 25 -8.29 -8.34 -5.04
C GLU A 25 -9.25 -8.67 -3.90
N PRO A 26 -9.12 -9.85 -3.26
CA PRO A 26 -9.85 -10.13 -2.04
C PRO A 26 -9.63 -8.93 -1.11
N SER A 27 -10.70 -8.37 -0.56
CA SER A 27 -10.54 -7.25 0.38
C SER A 27 -9.66 -7.73 1.53
N ASP A 28 -8.38 -7.36 1.51
CA ASP A 28 -7.43 -7.86 2.47
C ASP A 28 -7.66 -7.14 3.79
N ASN A 29 -8.62 -7.66 4.57
CA ASN A 29 -9.02 -7.13 5.86
C ASN A 29 -7.83 -7.02 6.81
N ALA A 30 -6.87 -7.94 6.71
CA ALA A 30 -5.65 -7.92 7.51
C ALA A 30 -4.78 -6.73 7.12
N PHE A 31 -4.51 -6.53 5.81
CA PHE A 31 -3.75 -5.36 5.37
C PHE A 31 -4.45 -4.05 5.74
N ARG A 32 -5.77 -3.94 5.57
CA ARG A 32 -6.50 -2.70 5.93
C ARG A 32 -6.37 -2.37 7.42
N HIS A 33 -6.44 -3.38 8.29
CA HIS A 33 -6.20 -3.22 9.72
C HIS A 33 -4.79 -2.71 10.01
N VAL A 34 -3.78 -3.37 9.43
CA VAL A 34 -2.37 -2.98 9.58
C VAL A 34 -2.13 -1.56 9.07
N ALA A 35 -2.60 -1.22 7.87
CA ALA A 35 -2.43 0.09 7.27
C ALA A 35 -3.10 1.20 8.08
N ARG A 36 -4.31 0.95 8.62
CA ARG A 36 -4.98 1.91 9.50
C ARG A 36 -4.18 2.14 10.77
N ALA A 37 -3.79 1.06 11.46
CA ALA A 37 -3.01 1.16 12.68
C ALA A 37 -1.66 1.87 12.46
N ALA A 38 -0.99 1.59 11.34
CA ALA A 38 0.28 2.22 10.98
C ALA A 38 0.13 3.74 10.77
N ASN A 39 -0.94 4.17 10.10
CA ASN A 39 -1.27 5.59 9.92
C ASN A 39 -1.56 6.28 11.25
N GLU A 40 -2.40 5.68 12.09
CA GLU A 40 -2.74 6.21 13.42
C GLU A 40 -1.48 6.32 14.29
N CYS A 41 -0.70 5.24 14.43
CA CYS A 41 0.53 5.24 15.21
C CYS A 41 1.55 6.27 14.72
N THR A 42 1.71 6.41 13.40
CA THR A 42 2.63 7.41 12.84
C THR A 42 2.15 8.83 13.13
N THR A 43 0.85 9.10 12.98
CA THR A 43 0.25 10.43 13.19
C THR A 43 0.31 10.83 14.67
N ASP A 44 -0.05 9.92 15.57
CA ASP A 44 -0.07 10.18 17.01
C ASP A 44 1.35 10.42 17.55
N LEU A 45 2.32 9.64 17.09
CA LEU A 45 3.72 9.83 17.47
C LEU A 45 4.30 11.12 16.87
N LEU A 46 3.98 11.44 15.61
CA LEU A 46 4.40 12.69 14.99
C LEU A 46 3.87 13.92 15.75
N ALA A 47 2.63 13.88 16.22
CA ALA A 47 2.05 14.94 17.05
C ALA A 47 2.79 15.08 18.39
N GLN A 48 3.08 13.97 19.05
CA GLN A 48 3.85 13.96 20.31
C GLN A 48 5.26 14.51 20.13
N VAL A 49 5.98 14.10 19.07
CA VAL A 49 7.34 14.57 18.83
C VAL A 49 7.38 16.06 18.55
N ARG A 50 6.42 16.58 17.77
CA ARG A 50 6.30 18.02 17.51
C ARG A 50 6.07 18.82 18.79
N TYR A 51 5.26 18.29 19.72
CA TYR A 51 5.05 18.92 21.01
C TYR A 51 6.34 18.95 21.87
N LEU A 52 7.19 17.94 21.73
CA LEU A 52 8.47 17.83 22.44
C LEU A 52 9.64 18.55 21.75
N ASP A 53 9.41 19.20 20.61
CA ASP A 53 10.45 19.72 19.71
C ASP A 53 11.55 18.68 19.39
N GLY A 54 11.14 17.41 19.30
CA GLY A 54 12.05 16.29 19.11
C GLY A 54 12.40 16.06 17.64
N LYS A 55 13.56 15.43 17.40
CA LYS A 55 13.94 14.95 16.07
C LYS A 55 13.18 13.67 15.73
N TYR A 56 12.76 13.55 14.47
CA TYR A 56 12.12 12.35 13.95
C TYR A 56 12.49 12.09 12.49
N ARG A 57 12.24 10.85 12.07
CA ARG A 57 12.28 10.41 10.68
C ARG A 57 11.03 9.58 10.38
N VAL A 58 10.21 10.06 9.46
CA VAL A 58 9.16 9.24 8.84
C VAL A 58 9.84 8.25 7.89
N MET A 59 9.40 7.01 7.92
CA MET A 59 9.96 5.92 7.13
C MET A 59 8.86 5.05 6.54
N THR A 60 9.19 4.29 5.51
CA THR A 60 8.30 3.31 4.90
C THR A 60 8.66 1.91 5.40
N ARG A 61 7.65 1.13 5.77
CA ARG A 61 7.76 -0.32 6.01
C ARG A 61 6.92 -1.06 4.97
N TYR A 62 7.25 -2.33 4.73
CA TYR A 62 6.58 -3.13 3.72
C TYR A 62 5.80 -4.27 4.36
N TYR A 63 4.51 -4.39 4.01
CA TYR A 63 3.67 -5.55 4.27
C TYR A 63 3.74 -6.47 3.05
N ILE A 64 4.32 -7.66 3.22
CA ILE A 64 4.54 -8.62 2.13
C ILE A 64 3.71 -9.87 2.39
N LYS A 65 2.80 -10.18 1.47
CA LYS A 65 1.96 -11.36 1.53
C LYS A 65 2.07 -12.16 0.25
N SER A 66 2.42 -13.43 0.39
CA SER A 66 2.50 -14.39 -0.72
C SER A 66 1.34 -15.37 -0.63
N GLN A 67 0.67 -15.63 -1.74
CA GLN A 67 -0.39 -16.61 -1.85
C GLN A 67 -0.17 -17.49 -3.08
N ALA A 68 -0.46 -18.79 -2.97
CA ALA A 68 -0.48 -19.66 -4.14
C ALA A 68 -1.83 -19.50 -4.86
N ILE A 69 -1.78 -19.20 -6.15
CA ILE A 69 -2.95 -19.13 -7.02
C ILE A 69 -2.91 -20.30 -7.99
N ASP A 70 -4.04 -21.00 -8.14
CA ASP A 70 -4.20 -22.02 -9.17
C ASP A 70 -4.36 -21.33 -10.53
N THR A 71 -3.75 -21.93 -11.56
CA THR A 71 -3.86 -21.49 -12.94
C THR A 71 -4.86 -22.38 -13.70
N ASP A 72 -5.49 -21.83 -14.73
CA ASP A 72 -6.51 -22.52 -15.54
C ASP A 72 -6.00 -23.79 -16.27
N GLY A 73 -4.71 -24.12 -16.15
CA GLY A 73 -4.06 -25.34 -16.65
C GLY A 73 -3.58 -26.32 -15.58
N GLY A 74 -3.98 -26.15 -14.31
CA GLY A 74 -3.62 -27.05 -13.20
C GLY A 74 -2.24 -26.82 -12.58
N GLY A 75 -1.53 -25.75 -12.98
CA GLY A 75 -0.30 -25.29 -12.32
C GLY A 75 -0.59 -24.34 -11.16
N LYS A 76 0.38 -24.14 -10.26
CA LYS A 76 0.33 -23.15 -9.18
C LYS A 76 1.35 -22.05 -9.42
N VAL A 77 0.94 -20.80 -9.28
CA VAL A 77 1.83 -19.63 -9.30
C VAL A 77 1.82 -18.98 -7.92
N ILE A 78 2.95 -18.44 -7.49
CA ILE A 78 3.02 -17.61 -6.28
C ILE A 78 2.73 -16.17 -6.68
N ASP A 79 1.64 -15.63 -6.15
CA ASP A 79 1.30 -14.22 -6.22
C ASP A 79 1.82 -13.54 -4.95
N THR A 80 2.79 -12.63 -5.11
CA THR A 80 3.36 -11.86 -3.99
C THR A 80 2.92 -10.42 -4.08
N GLN A 81 2.20 -9.96 -3.06
CA GLN A 81 1.77 -8.57 -2.91
C GLN A 81 2.67 -7.85 -1.92
N VAL A 82 3.26 -6.73 -2.37
CA VAL A 82 4.07 -5.83 -1.54
C VAL A 82 3.31 -4.53 -1.39
N ARG A 83 3.04 -4.13 -0.14
CA ARG A 83 2.29 -2.91 0.17
C ARG A 83 3.03 -2.07 1.19
N GLU A 84 3.03 -0.76 0.99
CA GLU A 84 3.72 0.18 1.87
C GLU A 84 2.84 0.60 3.04
N ILE A 85 3.44 0.72 4.22
CA ILE A 85 2.82 1.31 5.41
C ILE A 85 3.76 2.35 6.02
N PRO A 86 3.23 3.47 6.54
CA PRO A 86 4.05 4.48 7.17
C PRO A 86 4.53 4.02 8.55
N ALA A 87 5.73 4.47 8.92
CA ALA A 87 6.28 4.34 10.25
C ALA A 87 7.10 5.57 10.62
N ILE A 88 7.50 5.66 11.88
CA ILE A 88 8.30 6.78 12.40
C ILE A 88 9.31 6.26 13.41
N SER A 89 10.51 6.85 13.36
CA SER A 89 11.47 6.82 14.46
C SER A 89 11.62 8.22 15.01
N ALA A 90 11.68 8.33 16.32
CA ALA A 90 11.86 9.59 17.01
C ALA A 90 12.60 9.36 18.30
N ASP A 91 13.84 9.87 18.39
CA ASP A 91 14.75 9.59 19.49
C ASP A 91 14.17 9.97 20.87
N ALA A 92 13.33 11.00 20.91
CA ALA A 92 12.67 11.45 22.14
C ALA A 92 11.61 10.47 22.66
N LEU A 93 11.08 9.58 21.81
CA LEU A 93 10.05 8.59 22.15
C LEU A 93 10.58 7.15 22.08
N ASP A 94 11.62 6.93 21.28
CA ASP A 94 12.28 5.65 21.11
C ASP A 94 13.17 5.36 22.32
N LYS A 95 12.96 4.22 22.99
CA LYS A 95 13.60 3.87 24.27
C LYS A 95 15.00 3.27 24.05
N GLY A 96 15.85 3.99 23.31
CA GLY A 96 17.18 3.51 22.89
C GLY A 96 17.16 2.57 21.69
N GLU A 97 16.00 2.19 21.17
CA GLU A 97 15.85 1.39 19.97
C GLU A 97 15.05 2.14 18.90
N THR A 98 15.67 2.41 17.74
CA THR A 98 15.03 3.15 16.64
C THR A 98 13.68 2.54 16.23
N GLY A 99 12.63 3.35 16.25
CA GLY A 99 11.26 2.97 15.92
C GLY A 99 10.55 2.11 16.97
N SER A 100 11.08 1.97 18.18
CA SER A 100 10.44 1.19 19.25
C SER A 100 9.07 1.74 19.62
N ALA A 101 8.91 3.07 19.65
CA ALA A 101 7.63 3.68 19.99
C ALA A 101 6.53 3.31 18.97
N TRP A 102 6.89 3.25 17.69
CA TRP A 102 5.97 2.80 16.63
C TRP A 102 5.66 1.31 16.75
N ARG A 103 6.67 0.45 17.00
CA ARG A 103 6.46 -1.00 17.22
C ARG A 103 5.53 -1.25 18.41
N ASP A 104 5.76 -0.57 19.52
CA ASP A 104 4.92 -0.65 20.72
C ASP A 104 3.47 -0.23 20.43
N CYS A 105 3.28 0.85 19.67
CA CYS A 105 1.95 1.29 19.26
C CYS A 105 1.23 0.25 18.39
N MET A 106 1.92 -0.29 17.37
CA MET A 106 1.38 -1.32 16.49
C MET A 106 1.03 -2.61 17.27
N MET A 107 1.88 -3.00 18.22
CA MET A 107 1.65 -4.15 19.08
C MET A 107 0.41 -3.95 19.98
N ARG A 108 0.24 -2.77 20.59
CA ARG A 108 -0.96 -2.44 21.39
C ARG A 108 -2.25 -2.48 20.57
N LYS A 109 -2.18 -2.15 19.28
CA LYS A 109 -3.32 -2.22 18.34
C LYS A 109 -3.51 -3.61 17.72
N ASN A 110 -2.74 -4.62 18.15
CA ASN A 110 -2.72 -5.95 17.55
C ASN A 110 -2.53 -5.90 16.02
N ALA A 111 -1.62 -5.02 15.57
CA ALA A 111 -1.37 -4.74 14.16
C ALA A 111 0.10 -4.97 13.77
N LEU A 112 0.96 -5.36 14.72
CA LEU A 112 2.34 -5.75 14.43
C LEU A 112 2.37 -7.16 13.84
N ALA A 113 2.01 -7.27 12.57
CA ALA A 113 1.87 -8.54 11.86
C ALA A 113 3.24 -9.07 11.37
N PRO A 114 3.42 -10.41 11.29
CA PRO A 114 4.67 -11.01 10.82
C PRO A 114 5.00 -10.70 9.35
N GLU A 115 3.99 -10.34 8.55
CA GLU A 115 4.15 -9.92 7.17
C GLU A 115 4.81 -8.53 7.02
N ILE A 116 4.96 -7.78 8.13
CA ILE A 116 5.64 -6.49 8.11
C ILE A 116 7.15 -6.70 8.23
N VAL A 117 7.89 -6.29 7.21
CA VAL A 117 9.35 -6.35 7.17
C VAL A 117 9.95 -5.25 8.05
N MET A 118 10.69 -5.65 9.09
CA MET A 118 11.22 -4.74 10.11
C MET A 118 12.68 -4.26 9.87
N SER A 119 13.42 -4.81 8.90
CA SER A 119 14.87 -4.59 8.74
C SER A 119 15.27 -4.12 7.33
N GLN A 120 16.41 -3.46 7.08
CA GLN A 120 17.63 -3.29 7.92
C GLN A 120 18.07 -1.81 8.01
N SER A 121 18.57 -1.44 9.20
CA SER A 121 19.54 -0.37 9.43
C SER A 121 20.82 -0.58 8.64
#